data_AF-A0A1E7IPX3-F1
#
_entry.id   AF-A0A1E7IPX3-F1
#
_cell.length_a   1.000
_cell.length_b   1.000
_cell.length_c   1.000
_cell.angle_alpha   90.00
_cell.angle_beta   90.00
_cell.angle_gamma   90.00
#
_symmetry.space_group_name_H-M   'P 1'
#
loop_
_entity.id
_entity.type
_entity.pdbx_description
1 polymer ?
#
loop_
_entity_poly.entity_id
_entity_poly.type
_entity_poly.pdbx_seq_one_letter_code
_entity_poly.pdbx_strand_id
1 'polypeptide(L)'
;MPAENIYQELKDVLQDFKDFMDENVATIKPAVQALSSVIPQINELIDKLIDLLDKLKTEIQNLDVNAIPGLGEVSTFTDKVKDFLNASKNLLPGEADTIDDVLAVADVVSGLPSLDEVKTDILSLIDAITAHLNSLKAT
;
A
#
# COMPACT_ATOMS: atom_id res chain seq x y z
N MET A 1 -20.28 1.57 -1.02
CA MET A 1 -18.95 2.16 -0.90
C MET A 1 -18.07 1.34 -1.82
N PRO A 2 -17.32 1.94 -2.75
CA PRO A 2 -16.38 1.17 -3.54
C PRO A 2 -15.46 0.46 -2.54
N ALA A 3 -15.04 -0.75 -2.84
CA ALA A 3 -13.97 -1.36 -2.05
C ALA A 3 -12.81 -0.35 -2.07
N GLU A 4 -12.63 0.40 -0.99
CA GLU A 4 -11.30 0.89 -0.64
C GLU A 4 -10.43 -0.35 -0.79
N ASN A 5 -9.54 -0.27 -1.77
CA ASN A 5 -8.81 -1.41 -2.28
C ASN A 5 -8.17 -2.09 -1.06
N ILE A 6 -8.50 -3.35 -0.77
CA ILE A 6 -8.03 -4.07 0.43
C ILE A 6 -6.50 -4.00 0.54
N TYR A 7 -5.79 -3.92 -0.59
CA TYR A 7 -4.34 -3.72 -0.62
C TYR A 7 -3.92 -2.31 -0.19
N GLN A 8 -4.69 -1.28 -0.54
CA GLN A 8 -4.45 0.08 -0.07
C GLN A 8 -4.70 0.18 1.44
N GLU A 9 -5.80 -0.40 1.95
CA GLU A 9 -6.06 -0.44 3.39
C GLU A 9 -4.92 -1.15 4.15
N LEU A 10 -4.47 -2.29 3.64
CA LEU A 10 -3.32 -3.00 4.20
C LEU A 10 -2.05 -2.15 4.16
N LYS A 11 -1.76 -1.49 3.04
CA LYS A 11 -0.62 -0.59 2.89
C LYS A 11 -0.67 0.52 3.94
N ASP A 12 -1.82 1.15 4.12
CA ASP A 12 -1.99 2.27 5.05
C ASP A 12 -1.78 1.83 6.51
N VAL A 13 -2.32 0.67 6.91
CA VAL A 13 -2.11 0.11 8.25
C VAL A 13 -0.64 -0.26 8.48
N LEU A 14 0.04 -0.85 7.50
CA LEU A 14 1.46 -1.17 7.60
C LEU A 14 2.31 0.11 7.66
N GLN A 15 1.95 1.14 6.91
CA GLN A 15 2.62 2.43 6.94
C GLN A 15 2.52 3.07 8.32
N ASP A 16 1.31 3.17 8.89
CA ASP A 16 1.10 3.71 10.24
C ASP A 16 1.88 2.93 11.31
N PHE A 17 1.88 1.60 11.21
CA PHE A 17 2.66 0.78 12.14
C PHE A 17 4.17 1.00 11.99
N LYS A 18 4.67 1.10 10.75
CA LYS A 18 6.07 1.42 10.49
C LYS A 18 6.43 2.81 11.03
N ASP A 19 5.60 3.81 10.81
CA ASP A 19 5.85 5.19 11.27
C ASP A 19 5.92 5.25 12.79
N PHE A 20 4.98 4.57 13.48
CA PHE A 20 5.07 4.40 14.93
C PHE A 20 6.40 3.75 15.34
N MET A 21 6.83 2.69 14.65
CA MET A 21 8.08 2.01 14.95
C MET A 21 9.30 2.91 14.70
N ASP A 22 9.37 3.63 13.59
CA ASP A 22 10.46 4.55 13.27
C ASP A 22 10.63 5.63 14.35
N GLU A 23 9.51 6.21 14.78
CA GLU A 23 9.51 7.27 15.79
C GLU A 23 9.87 6.75 17.19
N ASN A 24 9.48 5.52 17.53
CA ASN A 24 9.48 5.05 18.92
C ASN A 24 10.46 3.91 19.21
N VAL A 25 11.04 3.23 18.21
CA VAL A 25 11.87 2.02 18.43
C VAL A 25 13.01 2.27 19.41
N ALA A 26 13.71 3.40 19.30
CA ALA A 26 14.82 3.75 20.18
C ALA A 26 14.37 3.97 21.63
N THR A 27 13.16 4.50 21.81
CA THR A 27 12.57 4.79 23.12
C THR A 27 12.05 3.51 23.79
N ILE A 28 11.36 2.65 23.04
CA ILE A 28 10.72 1.45 23.61
C ILE A 28 11.69 0.28 23.77
N LYS A 29 12.75 0.20 22.95
CA LYS A 29 13.69 -0.93 22.94
C LYS A 29 14.25 -1.29 24.32
N PRO A 30 14.77 -0.35 25.15
CA PRO A 30 15.29 -0.70 26.46
C PRO A 30 14.22 -1.32 27.38
N ALA A 31 12.99 -0.81 27.32
CA ALA A 31 11.89 -1.32 28.10
C ALA A 31 11.46 -2.72 27.64
N VAL A 32 11.33 -2.93 26.32
CA VAL A 32 11.00 -4.24 25.73
C VAL A 32 12.05 -5.27 26.10
N GLN A 33 13.34 -4.94 25.97
CA GLN A 33 14.43 -5.85 26.31
C GLN A 33 14.46 -6.18 27.81
N ALA A 34 14.33 -5.18 28.68
CA ALA A 34 14.25 -5.40 30.12
C ALA A 34 13.07 -6.30 30.51
N LEU A 35 11.88 -6.02 29.97
CA LEU A 35 10.69 -6.83 30.24
C LEU A 35 10.83 -8.25 29.69
N SER A 36 11.43 -8.43 28.51
CA SER A 36 11.62 -9.75 27.90
C SER A 36 12.52 -10.68 28.72
N SER A 37 13.45 -10.12 29.51
CA SER A 37 14.31 -10.89 30.42
C SER A 37 13.56 -11.50 31.60
N VAL A 38 12.41 -10.92 31.95
CA VAL A 38 11.53 -11.36 33.05
C VAL A 38 10.30 -12.10 32.52
N ILE A 39 9.81 -11.70 31.35
CA ILE A 39 8.59 -12.17 30.71
C ILE A 39 8.95 -12.65 29.28
N PRO A 40 9.38 -13.91 29.11
CA PRO A 40 9.80 -14.45 27.82
C PRO A 40 8.73 -14.36 26.71
N GLN A 41 7.45 -14.30 27.09
CA GLN A 41 6.31 -14.17 26.19
C GLN A 41 6.37 -12.90 25.33
N ILE A 42 7.15 -11.89 25.73
CA ILE A 42 7.36 -10.69 24.91
C ILE A 42 8.18 -11.03 23.66
N ASN A 43 9.25 -11.82 23.80
CA ASN A 43 10.00 -12.30 22.63
C ASN A 43 9.14 -13.26 21.79
N GLU A 44 8.32 -14.11 22.43
CA GLU A 44 7.40 -15.00 21.69
C GLU A 44 6.36 -14.21 20.89
N LEU A 45 5.82 -13.12 21.44
CA LEU A 45 4.90 -12.24 20.72
C LEU A 45 5.59 -11.61 19.50
N ILE A 46 6.81 -11.07 19.67
CA ILE A 46 7.59 -10.49 18.58
C ILE A 46 7.83 -11.54 17.47
N ASP A 47 8.20 -12.76 17.84
CA ASP A 47 8.44 -13.85 16.90
C ASP A 47 7.15 -14.22 16.13
N LYS A 48 6.01 -14.34 16.82
CA LYS A 48 4.73 -14.61 16.15
C LYS A 48 4.30 -13.49 15.20
N LEU A 49 4.61 -12.24 15.52
CA LEU A 49 4.34 -11.11 14.63
C LEU A 49 5.21 -11.15 13.38
N ILE A 50 6.50 -11.46 13.52
CA ILE A 50 7.41 -11.67 12.39
C ILE A 50 6.92 -12.82 11.51
N ASP A 51 6.56 -13.97 12.10
CA ASP A 51 6.02 -15.12 11.36
C ASP A 51 4.76 -14.78 10.55
N LEU A 52 3.88 -13.93 11.12
CA LEU A 52 2.68 -13.47 10.43
C LEU A 52 3.03 -12.55 9.26
N LEU A 53 3.97 -11.62 9.47
CA LEU A 53 4.47 -10.72 8.42
C LEU A 53 5.12 -11.48 7.27
N ASP A 54 5.90 -12.53 7.55
CA ASP A 54 6.50 -13.38 6.52
C ASP A 54 5.47 -14.17 5.70
N LYS A 55 4.41 -14.67 6.36
CA LYS A 55 3.29 -15.31 5.65
C LYS A 55 2.54 -14.32 4.77
N LEU A 56 2.26 -13.13 5.31
CA LEU A 56 1.64 -12.05 4.55
C LEU A 56 2.51 -11.67 3.34
N LYS A 57 3.82 -11.53 3.53
CA LYS A 57 4.80 -11.27 2.47
C LYS A 57 4.70 -12.30 1.36
N THR A 58 4.64 -13.58 1.73
CA THR A 58 4.51 -14.70 0.78
C THR A 58 3.22 -14.60 -0.03
N GLU A 59 2.08 -14.36 0.62
CA GLU A 59 0.79 -14.20 -0.08
C GLU A 59 0.80 -13.00 -1.04
N ILE A 60 1.37 -11.87 -0.61
CA ILE A 60 1.51 -10.68 -1.45
C ILE A 60 2.45 -10.93 -2.64
N GLN A 61 3.56 -11.65 -2.44
CA GLN A 61 4.46 -12.05 -3.53
C GLN A 61 3.77 -12.94 -4.56
N ASN A 62 2.95 -13.88 -4.10
CA ASN A 62 2.19 -14.81 -4.93
C ASN A 62 1.00 -14.15 -5.65
N LEU A 63 0.66 -12.91 -5.30
CA LEU A 63 -0.36 -12.15 -6.00
C LEU A 63 0.05 -11.96 -7.47
N ASP A 64 -0.66 -12.59 -8.39
CA ASP A 64 -0.52 -12.34 -9.82
C ASP A 64 -1.49 -11.21 -10.22
N VAL A 65 -0.95 -10.01 -10.35
CA VAL A 65 -1.74 -8.85 -10.78
C VAL A 65 -2.25 -8.99 -12.21
N ASN A 66 -1.57 -9.80 -13.04
CA ASN A 66 -1.98 -10.09 -14.41
C ASN A 66 -3.15 -11.08 -14.46
N ALA A 67 -3.40 -11.80 -13.36
CA ALA A 67 -4.54 -12.69 -13.23
C ALA A 67 -5.84 -11.94 -12.95
N ILE A 68 -5.81 -10.62 -12.66
CA ILE A 68 -7.02 -9.80 -12.51
C ILE A 68 -7.53 -9.44 -13.91
N PRO A 69 -8.61 -10.08 -14.40
CA PRO A 69 -9.09 -9.81 -15.75
C PRO A 69 -9.66 -8.40 -15.84
N GLY A 70 -9.36 -7.66 -16.90
CA GLY A 70 -9.91 -6.32 -17.12
C GLY A 70 -9.04 -5.18 -16.58
N LEU A 71 -7.99 -5.45 -15.79
CA LEU A 71 -7.19 -4.38 -15.17
C LEU A 71 -6.44 -3.52 -16.23
N GLY A 72 -5.84 -4.18 -17.24
CA GLY A 72 -5.20 -3.48 -18.35
C GLY A 72 -6.20 -2.77 -19.26
N GLU A 73 -7.40 -3.33 -19.41
CA GLU A 73 -8.50 -2.75 -20.17
C GLU A 73 -9.06 -1.49 -19.51
N VAL A 74 -9.03 -1.38 -18.18
CA VAL A 74 -9.43 -0.15 -17.45
C VAL A 74 -8.47 1.01 -17.71
N SER A 75 -7.16 0.76 -17.72
CA SER A 75 -6.17 1.77 -18.12
C SER A 75 -6.39 2.20 -19.57
N THR A 76 -6.53 1.22 -20.48
CA THR A 76 -6.82 1.48 -21.90
C THR A 76 -8.13 2.25 -22.10
N PHE A 77 -9.17 1.94 -21.33
CA PHE A 77 -10.44 2.65 -21.35
C PHE A 77 -10.26 4.11 -20.93
N THR A 78 -9.50 4.35 -19.87
CA THR A 78 -9.25 5.70 -19.32
C THR A 78 -8.48 6.56 -20.33
N ASP A 79 -7.47 6.00 -21.01
CA ASP A 79 -6.74 6.68 -22.08
C ASP A 79 -7.67 7.04 -23.26
N LYS A 80 -8.52 6.09 -23.68
CA LYS A 80 -9.50 6.34 -24.75
C LYS A 80 -10.52 7.42 -24.39
N VAL A 81 -10.95 7.49 -23.12
CA VAL A 81 -11.83 8.55 -22.63
C VAL A 81 -11.14 9.91 -22.73
N LYS A 82 -9.86 10.01 -22.31
CA LYS A 82 -9.09 11.25 -22.43
C LYS A 82 -8.92 11.68 -23.88
N ASP A 83 -8.57 10.75 -24.77
CA ASP A 83 -8.45 11.03 -26.21
C ASP A 83 -9.75 11.56 -26.80
N PHE A 84 -10.87 10.90 -26.46
CA PHE A 84 -12.21 11.30 -26.89
C PHE A 84 -12.56 12.72 -26.40
N LEU A 85 -12.31 13.02 -25.13
CA LEU A 85 -12.60 14.31 -24.51
C LEU A 85 -11.74 15.43 -25.12
N ASN A 86 -10.45 15.18 -25.31
CA ASN A 86 -9.54 16.13 -25.96
C ASN A 86 -9.95 16.44 -27.41
N ALA A 87 -10.35 15.42 -28.17
CA ALA A 87 -10.87 15.63 -29.52
C ALA A 87 -12.19 16.41 -29.52
N SER A 88 -13.08 16.12 -28.57
CA SER A 88 -14.40 16.75 -28.44
C SER A 88 -14.29 18.22 -28.03
N LYS A 89 -13.29 18.60 -27.23
CA LYS A 89 -13.07 19.99 -26.78
C LYS A 89 -12.95 20.99 -27.93
N ASN A 90 -12.32 20.56 -29.03
CA ASN A 90 -12.19 21.38 -30.24
C ASN A 90 -13.49 21.57 -31.01
N LEU A 91 -14.44 20.64 -30.86
CA LEU A 91 -15.73 20.63 -31.56
C LEU A 91 -16.86 21.26 -30.71
N LEU A 92 -16.70 21.24 -29.39
CA LEU A 92 -17.67 21.74 -28.41
C LEU A 92 -17.04 22.80 -27.50
N PRO A 93 -16.60 23.96 -28.03
CA PRO A 93 -15.92 24.97 -27.23
C PRO A 93 -16.80 25.57 -26.11
N GLY A 94 -18.13 25.48 -26.24
CA GLY A 94 -19.07 25.89 -25.18
C GLY A 94 -19.15 24.91 -23.99
N GLU A 95 -18.64 23.69 -24.15
CA GLU A 95 -18.61 22.65 -23.11
C GLU A 95 -17.18 22.43 -22.57
N ALA A 96 -16.25 23.35 -22.85
CA ALA A 96 -14.84 23.19 -22.51
C ALA A 96 -14.62 22.97 -21.01
N ASP A 97 -15.34 23.71 -20.16
CA ASP A 97 -15.25 23.58 -18.70
C ASP A 97 -15.72 22.21 -18.22
N THR A 98 -16.85 21.72 -18.76
CA THR A 98 -17.36 20.38 -18.43
C THR A 98 -16.42 19.28 -18.91
N ILE A 99 -15.79 19.44 -20.08
CA ILE A 99 -14.78 18.50 -20.57
C ILE A 99 -13.55 18.49 -19.65
N ASP A 100 -13.11 19.65 -19.17
CA ASP A 100 -11.97 19.75 -18.24
C ASP A 100 -12.27 19.10 -16.89
N ASP A 101 -13.49 19.23 -16.38
CA ASP A 101 -13.93 18.54 -15.16
C ASP A 101 -13.84 17.00 -15.33
N VAL A 102 -14.28 16.48 -16.48
CA VAL A 102 -14.22 15.03 -16.74
C VAL A 102 -12.78 14.55 -16.95
N LEU A 103 -11.94 15.36 -17.62
CA LEU A 103 -10.50 15.06 -17.77
C LEU A 103 -9.82 14.98 -16.41
N ALA A 104 -10.13 15.89 -15.48
CA ALA A 104 -9.58 15.86 -14.12
C ALA A 104 -9.94 14.57 -13.38
N VAL A 105 -11.16 14.05 -13.55
CA VAL A 105 -11.56 12.75 -12.98
C VAL A 105 -10.76 11.60 -13.64
N ALA A 106 -10.60 11.61 -14.96
CA ALA A 106 -9.82 10.60 -15.66
C ALA A 106 -8.33 10.63 -15.25
N ASP A 107 -7.79 11.83 -14.97
CA ASP A 107 -6.44 12.01 -14.45
C ASP A 107 -6.29 11.41 -13.05
N VAL A 108 -7.25 11.63 -12.15
CA VAL A 108 -7.27 10.98 -10.83
C VAL A 108 -7.22 9.46 -10.98
N VAL A 109 -8.05 8.88 -11.83
CA VAL A 109 -8.09 7.42 -12.04
C VAL A 109 -6.76 6.89 -12.60
N SER A 110 -6.15 7.59 -13.56
CA SER A 110 -4.86 7.19 -14.14
C SER A 110 -3.66 7.44 -13.22
N GLY A 111 -3.79 8.35 -12.27
CA GLY A 111 -2.75 8.69 -11.29
C GLY A 111 -2.79 7.82 -10.04
N LEU A 112 -3.77 6.91 -9.93
CA LEU A 112 -3.77 5.91 -8.87
C LEU A 112 -2.58 4.96 -9.07
N PRO A 113 -1.86 4.60 -7.99
CA PRO A 113 -0.81 3.60 -8.05
C PRO A 113 -1.32 2.32 -8.72
N SER A 114 -0.49 1.76 -9.59
CA SER A 114 -0.73 0.43 -10.13
C SER A 114 -0.70 -0.61 -9.02
N LEU A 115 -1.38 -1.75 -9.24
CA LEU A 115 -1.38 -2.82 -8.24
C LEU A 115 0.04 -3.39 -7.99
N ASP A 116 0.92 -3.35 -8.99
CA ASP A 116 2.34 -3.71 -8.85
C ASP A 116 3.10 -2.73 -7.94
N GLU A 117 2.83 -1.43 -8.05
CA GLU A 117 3.40 -0.43 -7.15
C GLU A 117 2.89 -0.63 -5.72
N VAL A 118 1.58 -0.81 -5.53
CA VAL A 118 1.00 -1.09 -4.20
C VAL A 118 1.59 -2.37 -3.60
N LYS A 119 1.75 -3.43 -4.41
CA LYS A 119 2.41 -4.68 -3.99
C LYS A 119 3.86 -4.42 -3.55
N THR A 120 4.62 -3.66 -4.33
CA THR A 120 6.02 -3.33 -4.01
C THR A 120 6.14 -2.53 -2.71
N ASP A 121 5.23 -1.58 -2.49
CA ASP A 121 5.19 -0.77 -1.27
C ASP A 121 4.88 -1.65 -0.05
N ILE A 122 3.86 -2.52 -0.12
CA ILE A 122 3.51 -3.45 0.97
C ILE A 122 4.69 -4.33 1.34
N LEU A 123 5.39 -4.90 0.34
CA LEU A 123 6.56 -5.76 0.60
C LEU A 123 7.68 -4.99 1.29
N SER A 124 7.92 -3.74 0.88
CA SER A 124 8.93 -2.87 1.49
C SER A 124 8.57 -2.50 2.94
N LEU A 125 7.29 -2.24 3.21
CA LEU A 125 6.78 -1.95 4.55
C LEU A 125 6.94 -3.16 5.49
N ILE A 126 6.58 -4.35 5.01
CA ILE A 126 6.76 -5.59 5.77
C ILE A 126 8.23 -5.81 6.14
N ASP A 127 9.15 -5.59 5.19
CA ASP A 127 10.58 -5.75 5.45
C ASP A 127 11.11 -4.75 6.48
N ALA A 128 10.69 -3.49 6.40
CA ALA A 128 11.05 -2.47 7.37
C ALA A 128 10.53 -2.80 8.78
N ILE A 129 9.24 -3.14 8.91
CA ILE A 129 8.62 -3.50 10.20
C ILE A 129 9.33 -4.72 10.80
N THR A 130 9.61 -5.74 9.98
CA THR A 130 10.32 -6.95 10.41
C THR A 130 11.72 -6.62 10.93
N ALA A 131 12.43 -5.69 10.29
CA ALA A 131 13.73 -5.21 10.78
C ALA A 131 13.60 -4.51 12.14
N HIS A 132 12.59 -3.65 12.33
CA HIS A 132 12.34 -2.99 13.62
C HIS A 132 12.02 -4.01 14.72
N LEU A 133 11.12 -4.96 14.46
CA LEU A 133 10.75 -6.02 15.41
C LEU A 133 11.95 -6.86 15.82
N ASN A 134 12.79 -7.28 14.87
CA ASN A 134 14.03 -7.98 15.17
C ASN A 134 14.97 -7.14 16.04
N SER A 135 15.02 -5.83 15.83
CA SER A 135 15.85 -4.93 16.63
C SER A 135 15.39 -4.78 18.09
N LEU A 136 14.11 -5.05 18.37
CA LEU A 136 13.53 -4.97 19.72
C LEU A 136 13.86 -6.17 20.60
N LYS A 137 14.19 -7.31 19.99
CA LYS A 137 14.51 -8.54 20.72
C LYS A 137 15.72 -8.31 21.63
N ALA A 138 15.65 -8.86 22.85
CA ALA A 138 16.85 -8.98 23.67
C ALA A 138 17.74 -10.07 23.05
N THR A 139 18.99 -9.73 22.80
CA THR A 139 20.06 -10.70 22.49
C THR A 139 20.40 -11.54 23.69
#